data_AF-A0A9E8SDP2-F1
#
_entry.id   AF-A0A9E8SDP2-F1
#
_cell.length_a   1.000
_cell.length_b   1.000
_cell.length_c   1.000
_cell.angle_alpha   90.00
_cell.angle_beta   90.00
_cell.angle_gamma   90.00
#
_symmetry.space_group_name_H-M   'P 1'
#
loop_
_entity.id
_entity.type
_entity.pdbx_description
1 polymer ?
#
loop_
_entity_poly.entity_id
_entity_poly.type
_entity_poly.pdbx_seq_one_letter_code
_entity_poly.pdbx_strand_id
1 'polypeptide(L)'
;MGPGKLLNDSFGHSAFRVRTGTIDIVYNYGMFDFNAPNFYLNFAKGKLDYYLGSNTYKRFVDLYIWQNRSIKEQVLNLTKDQKRALFSFLINNAKPENKIYAYDFFYDNCATKMRDVTEAVLHSNINYKTPKTYKAESFRQLINTNIHWNSWGHFGINVALGSVIDQKAEPRNYMFLPNTSFSFLKKQALQIRKTFS
;
A
#
# COMPACT_ATOMS: atom_id res chain seq x y z
N MET A 1 5.32 6.39 -2.50
CA MET A 1 5.87 7.58 -1.83
C MET A 1 7.02 7.14 -0.94
N GLY A 2 8.05 7.97 -0.84
CA GLY A 2 9.25 7.70 -0.05
C GLY A 2 8.99 7.74 1.47
N PRO A 3 9.94 7.21 2.25
CA PRO A 3 9.84 7.19 3.71
C PRO A 3 9.86 8.61 4.30
N GLY A 4 9.21 8.78 5.45
CA GLY A 4 9.23 10.00 6.25
C GLY A 4 10.02 9.83 7.55
N LYS A 5 10.15 10.92 8.32
CA LYS A 5 10.90 10.90 9.60
C LYS A 5 10.15 10.21 10.75
N LEU A 6 8.82 10.14 10.66
CA LEU A 6 7.99 9.51 11.68
C LEU A 6 7.89 7.99 11.44
N LEU A 7 7.67 7.22 12.51
CA LEU A 7 7.62 5.76 12.46
C LEU A 7 6.52 5.25 11.51
N ASN A 8 5.33 5.86 11.57
CA ASN A 8 4.19 5.56 10.70
C ASN A 8 4.48 5.82 9.21
N ASP A 9 5.52 6.59 8.88
CA ASP A 9 5.91 6.94 7.52
C ASP A 9 7.21 6.26 7.09
N SER A 10 7.88 5.52 7.97
CA SER A 10 9.24 5.00 7.76
C SER A 10 9.32 3.95 6.63
N PHE A 11 8.22 3.29 6.32
CA PHE A 11 8.14 2.32 5.20
C PHE A 11 7.74 2.96 3.87
N GLY A 12 7.40 4.25 3.88
CA GLY A 12 6.77 4.93 2.76
C GLY A 12 5.27 4.69 2.70
N HIS A 13 4.67 4.96 1.55
CA HIS A 13 3.22 4.86 1.36
C HIS A 13 2.86 4.54 -0.10
N SER A 14 1.66 4.02 -0.33
CA SER A 14 1.12 3.71 -1.66
C SER A 14 -0.30 4.26 -1.85
N ALA A 15 -0.63 4.67 -3.07
CA ALA A 15 -1.96 5.17 -3.42
C ALA A 15 -2.24 4.97 -4.92
N PHE A 16 -3.52 4.91 -5.29
CA PHE A 16 -3.94 4.91 -6.70
C PHE A 16 -4.18 6.32 -7.19
N ARG A 17 -3.61 6.70 -8.34
CA ARG A 17 -3.98 7.92 -9.05
C ARG A 17 -4.86 7.57 -10.25
N VAL A 18 -5.99 8.24 -10.39
CA VAL A 18 -6.84 8.15 -11.57
C VAL A 18 -6.87 9.51 -12.24
N ARG A 19 -6.39 9.55 -13.50
CA ARG A 19 -6.35 10.76 -14.33
C ARG A 19 -7.14 10.55 -15.62
N THR A 20 -8.08 11.45 -15.88
CA THR A 20 -8.82 11.61 -17.15
C THR A 20 -8.64 13.05 -17.67
N GLY A 21 -9.38 13.44 -18.70
CA GLY A 21 -9.37 14.84 -19.18
C GLY A 21 -9.90 15.85 -18.15
N THR A 22 -10.77 15.43 -17.22
CA THR A 22 -11.43 16.31 -16.24
C THR A 22 -11.19 15.91 -14.79
N ILE A 23 -10.64 14.71 -14.54
CA ILE A 23 -10.44 14.15 -13.20
C ILE A 23 -8.96 13.93 -12.98
N ASP A 24 -8.45 14.33 -11.82
CA ASP A 24 -7.11 13.96 -11.35
C ASP A 24 -7.14 13.75 -9.83
N ILE A 25 -7.53 12.54 -9.43
CA ILE A 25 -7.83 12.17 -8.05
C ILE A 25 -6.88 11.07 -7.60
N VAL A 26 -6.45 11.17 -6.35
CA VAL A 26 -5.70 10.13 -5.63
C VAL A 26 -6.62 9.45 -4.62
N TYR A 27 -6.67 8.13 -4.68
CA TYR A 27 -7.34 7.22 -3.76
C TYR A 27 -6.29 6.64 -2.81
N ASN A 28 -6.40 7.02 -1.54
CA ASN A 28 -5.42 6.83 -0.51
C ASN A 28 -5.95 5.86 0.58
N TYR A 29 -5.60 4.58 0.46
CA TYR A 29 -5.77 3.63 1.56
C TYR A 29 -4.71 3.88 2.61
N GLY A 30 -5.07 3.88 3.89
CA GLY A 30 -4.13 4.14 4.98
C GLY A 30 -4.42 5.41 5.78
N MET A 31 -5.58 6.04 5.57
CA MET A 31 -6.05 7.13 6.41
C MET A 31 -6.68 6.57 7.69
N PHE A 32 -6.61 7.31 8.79
CA PHE A 32 -7.20 6.92 10.07
C PHE A 32 -7.70 8.16 10.81
N ASP A 33 -8.68 7.97 11.70
CA ASP A 33 -9.30 9.06 12.45
C ASP A 33 -8.78 9.10 13.88
N PHE A 34 -7.99 10.13 14.20
CA PHE A 34 -7.48 10.36 15.56
C PHE A 34 -8.58 10.68 16.57
N ASN A 35 -9.75 11.14 16.12
CA ASN A 35 -10.88 11.48 16.97
C ASN A 35 -11.82 10.28 17.19
N ALA A 36 -11.50 9.10 16.64
CA ALA A 36 -12.28 7.90 16.86
C ALA A 36 -12.36 7.56 18.37
N PRO A 37 -13.53 7.10 18.87
CA PRO A 37 -13.66 6.69 20.26
C PRO A 37 -12.60 5.66 20.65
N ASN A 38 -11.95 5.88 21.79
CA ASN A 38 -10.89 5.00 22.32
C ASN A 38 -9.67 4.82 21.40
N PHE A 39 -9.35 5.79 20.53
CA PHE A 39 -8.23 5.71 19.57
C PHE A 39 -6.94 5.13 20.17
N TYR A 40 -6.41 5.72 21.26
CA TYR A 40 -5.16 5.25 21.87
C TYR A 40 -5.25 3.82 22.42
N LEU A 41 -6.40 3.41 22.96
CA LEU A 41 -6.61 2.05 23.45
C LEU A 41 -6.69 1.04 22.30
N ASN A 42 -7.38 1.39 21.22
CA ASN A 42 -7.50 0.55 20.04
C ASN A 42 -6.17 0.44 19.29
N PHE A 43 -5.39 1.53 19.23
CA PHE A 43 -4.02 1.53 18.75
C PHE A 43 -3.13 0.58 19.55
N ALA A 44 -3.15 0.67 20.88
CA ALA A 44 -2.38 -0.22 21.74
C ALA A 44 -2.78 -1.70 21.60
N LYS A 45 -4.03 -1.98 21.23
CA LYS A 45 -4.55 -3.34 20.96
C LYS A 45 -4.29 -3.82 19.52
N GLY A 46 -3.75 -2.98 18.64
CA GLY A 46 -3.60 -3.29 17.22
C GLY A 46 -4.92 -3.41 16.45
N LYS A 47 -6.00 -2.76 16.93
CA LYS A 47 -7.36 -2.84 16.37
C LYS A 47 -7.84 -1.48 15.87
N LEU A 48 -7.05 -0.83 15.00
CA LEU A 48 -7.47 0.42 14.39
C LEU A 48 -8.17 0.17 13.06
N ASP A 49 -9.32 0.81 12.91
CA ASP A 49 -9.98 0.96 11.62
C ASP A 49 -9.26 2.04 10.82
N TYR A 50 -8.96 1.71 9.58
CA TYR A 50 -8.44 2.63 8.59
C TYR A 50 -9.51 2.86 7.53
N TYR A 51 -9.33 3.91 6.74
CA TYR A 51 -10.24 4.21 5.66
C TYR A 51 -9.54 4.64 4.38
N LEU A 52 -10.28 4.47 3.28
CA LEU A 52 -9.94 5.03 1.98
C LEU A 52 -10.33 6.51 1.94
N GLY A 53 -9.33 7.39 1.83
CA GLY A 53 -9.52 8.80 1.52
C GLY A 53 -9.40 9.07 0.01
N SER A 54 -10.01 10.16 -0.47
CA SER A 54 -9.79 10.67 -1.81
C SER A 54 -9.48 12.16 -1.78
N ASN A 55 -8.51 12.59 -2.61
CA ASN A 55 -8.06 13.98 -2.70
C ASN A 55 -7.64 14.31 -4.14
N THR A 56 -7.60 15.59 -4.50
CA THR A 56 -7.01 16.00 -5.78
C THR A 56 -5.51 15.67 -5.79
N TYR A 57 -4.98 15.28 -6.95
CA TYR A 57 -3.55 14.98 -7.09
C TYR A 57 -2.68 16.16 -6.67
N LYS A 58 -3.11 17.40 -6.97
CA LYS A 58 -2.41 18.61 -6.53
C LYS A 58 -2.26 18.66 -5.00
N ARG A 59 -3.35 18.55 -4.26
CA ARG A 59 -3.33 18.58 -2.78
C ARG A 59 -2.47 17.47 -2.20
N PHE A 60 -2.56 16.29 -2.80
CA PHE A 60 -1.75 15.15 -2.42
C PHE A 60 -0.25 15.45 -2.60
N VAL A 61 0.17 15.95 -3.76
CA VAL A 61 1.57 16.30 -4.03
C VAL A 61 2.07 17.41 -3.09
N ASP A 62 1.29 18.47 -2.91
CA ASP A 62 1.65 19.60 -2.04
C ASP A 62 1.97 19.13 -0.60
N LEU A 63 1.20 18.16 -0.08
CA LEU A 63 1.45 17.56 1.24
C LEU A 63 2.80 16.86 1.33
N TYR A 64 3.16 16.03 0.35
CA TYR A 64 4.45 15.31 0.37
C TYR A 64 5.64 16.23 0.12
N ILE A 65 5.47 17.29 -0.69
CA ILE A 65 6.48 18.34 -0.85
C ILE A 65 6.72 19.02 0.50
N TRP A 66 5.66 19.42 1.19
CA TRP A 66 5.77 20.04 2.52
C TRP A 66 6.44 19.12 3.55
N GLN A 67 6.19 17.81 3.48
CA GLN A 67 6.86 16.81 4.31
C GLN A 67 8.32 16.50 3.89
N ASN A 68 8.81 17.11 2.81
CA ASN A 68 10.10 16.81 2.18
C ASN A 68 10.25 15.31 1.82
N ARG A 69 9.21 14.74 1.20
CA ARG A 69 9.14 13.32 0.80
C ARG A 69 9.01 13.20 -0.71
N SER A 70 9.59 12.14 -1.26
CA SER A 70 9.54 11.85 -2.69
C SER A 70 8.25 11.15 -3.11
N ILE A 71 7.77 11.48 -4.31
CA ILE A 71 6.70 10.76 -5.00
C ILE A 71 7.30 10.11 -6.24
N LYS A 72 6.98 8.82 -6.43
CA LYS A 72 7.32 8.08 -7.65
C LYS A 72 6.04 7.47 -8.19
N GLU A 73 5.77 7.71 -9.46
CA GLU A 73 4.60 7.19 -10.16
C GLU A 73 5.01 6.03 -11.08
N GLN A 74 4.10 5.07 -11.25
CA GLN A 74 4.16 4.10 -12.33
C GLN A 74 2.80 4.01 -13.00
N VAL A 75 2.81 3.93 -14.32
CA VAL A 75 1.58 3.76 -15.11
C VAL A 75 1.31 2.28 -15.29
N LEU A 76 0.13 1.84 -14.84
CA LEU A 76 -0.34 0.48 -15.08
C LEU A 76 -0.81 0.36 -16.54
N ASN A 77 -0.32 -0.67 -17.23
CA ASN A 77 -0.67 -0.93 -18.63
C ASN A 77 -2.05 -1.60 -18.75
N LEU A 78 -3.11 -0.89 -18.38
CA LEU A 78 -4.48 -1.42 -18.35
C LEU A 78 -5.24 -1.09 -19.64
N THR A 79 -6.09 -2.02 -20.10
CA THR A 79 -7.05 -1.75 -21.17
C THR A 79 -8.09 -0.71 -20.74
N LYS A 80 -8.84 -0.16 -21.70
CA LYS A 80 -9.89 0.82 -21.40
C LYS A 80 -10.95 0.28 -20.44
N ASP A 81 -11.29 -1.01 -20.55
CA ASP A 81 -12.29 -1.64 -19.68
C ASP A 81 -11.74 -1.91 -18.29
N GLN A 82 -10.48 -2.36 -18.19
CA GLN A 82 -9.79 -2.52 -16.91
C GLN A 82 -9.64 -1.18 -16.17
N LYS A 83 -9.34 -0.08 -16.87
CA LYS A 83 -9.32 1.28 -16.27
C LYS A 83 -10.69 1.67 -15.73
N ARG A 84 -11.77 1.40 -16.49
CA ARG A 84 -13.14 1.69 -16.06
C ARG A 84 -13.55 0.85 -14.85
N ALA A 85 -13.21 -0.43 -14.84
CA ALA A 85 -13.47 -1.33 -13.72
C ALA A 85 -12.70 -0.90 -12.48
N LEU A 86 -11.40 -0.56 -12.60
CA LEU A 86 -10.59 -0.05 -11.48
C LEU A 86 -11.18 1.24 -10.92
N PHE A 87 -11.54 2.18 -11.79
CA PHE A 87 -12.11 3.45 -11.35
C PHE A 87 -13.45 3.25 -10.64
N SER A 88 -14.32 2.39 -11.17
CA SER A 88 -15.62 2.05 -10.56
C SER A 88 -15.44 1.39 -9.19
N PHE A 89 -14.48 0.47 -9.07
CA PHE A 89 -14.13 -0.17 -7.81
C PHE A 89 -13.70 0.86 -6.74
N LEU A 90 -12.82 1.79 -7.12
CA LEU A 90 -12.30 2.83 -6.22
C LEU A 90 -13.39 3.82 -5.79
N ILE A 91 -14.27 4.23 -6.71
CA ILE A 91 -15.44 5.06 -6.38
C ILE A 91 -16.34 4.32 -5.40
N ASN A 92 -16.62 3.04 -5.65
CA ASN A 92 -17.49 2.26 -4.77
C ASN A 92 -16.88 2.09 -3.37
N ASN A 93 -15.57 1.82 -3.28
CA ASN A 93 -14.87 1.76 -1.99
C ASN A 93 -14.85 3.12 -1.28
N ALA A 94 -14.81 4.24 -2.01
CA ALA A 94 -14.77 5.56 -1.38
C ALA A 94 -16.11 5.99 -0.74
N LYS A 95 -17.19 5.22 -0.94
CA LYS A 95 -18.49 5.50 -0.33
C LYS A 95 -18.42 5.32 1.21
N PRO A 96 -19.20 6.10 1.99
CA PRO A 96 -19.17 6.03 3.45
C PRO A 96 -19.33 4.63 4.03
N GLU A 97 -20.18 3.79 3.43
CA GLU A 97 -20.47 2.42 3.84
C GLU A 97 -19.36 1.41 3.50
N ASN A 98 -18.43 1.75 2.60
CA ASN A 98 -17.41 0.82 2.10
C ASN A 98 -15.97 1.25 2.42
N LYS A 99 -15.76 2.51 2.81
CA LYS A 99 -14.41 3.09 2.91
C LYS A 99 -13.61 2.55 4.09
N ILE A 100 -14.26 2.02 5.12
CA ILE A 100 -13.63 1.58 6.37
C ILE A 100 -13.19 0.13 6.25
N TYR A 101 -11.99 -0.19 6.72
CA TYR A 101 -11.47 -1.55 6.80
C TYR A 101 -10.58 -1.74 8.02
N ALA A 102 -10.56 -2.97 8.56
CA ALA A 102 -9.69 -3.34 9.66
C ALA A 102 -8.25 -3.42 9.15
N TYR A 103 -7.36 -2.59 9.71
CA TYR A 103 -5.98 -2.55 9.26
C TYR A 103 -5.18 -3.71 9.82
N ASP A 104 -4.41 -4.34 8.94
CA ASP A 104 -3.38 -5.30 9.31
C ASP A 104 -2.06 -4.89 8.63
N PHE A 105 -1.02 -4.70 9.43
CA PHE A 105 0.27 -4.22 8.94
C PHE A 105 0.90 -5.13 7.87
N PHE A 106 0.63 -6.44 7.90
CA PHE A 106 1.20 -7.40 6.94
C PHE A 106 0.24 -7.77 5.82
N TYR A 107 -1.05 -7.80 6.12
CA TYR A 107 -2.05 -8.42 5.24
C TYR A 107 -3.04 -7.42 4.65
N ASP A 108 -3.38 -6.34 5.36
CA ASP A 108 -4.35 -5.35 4.90
C ASP A 108 -3.93 -3.90 5.19
N ASN A 109 -3.01 -3.40 4.36
CA ASN A 109 -2.43 -2.07 4.44
C ASN A 109 -2.44 -1.36 3.08
N CYS A 110 -1.95 -0.12 3.02
CA CYS A 110 -1.94 0.66 1.79
C CYS A 110 -1.22 0.00 0.60
N ALA A 111 -0.16 -0.77 0.84
CA ALA A 111 0.64 -1.45 -0.17
C ALA A 111 0.01 -2.78 -0.60
N THR A 112 -0.60 -3.55 0.32
CA THR A 112 -1.35 -4.75 -0.05
C THR A 112 -2.64 -4.40 -0.77
N LYS A 113 -3.34 -3.32 -0.39
CA LYS A 113 -4.49 -2.80 -1.15
C LYS A 113 -4.15 -2.51 -2.61
N MET A 114 -2.94 -2.05 -2.94
CA MET A 114 -2.54 -1.86 -4.35
C MET A 114 -2.56 -3.18 -5.13
N ARG A 115 -2.13 -4.28 -4.51
CA ARG A 115 -2.16 -5.63 -5.07
C ARG A 115 -3.58 -6.16 -5.13
N ASP A 116 -4.26 -6.20 -4.00
CA ASP A 116 -5.55 -6.88 -3.83
C ASP A 116 -6.66 -6.23 -4.67
N VAL A 117 -6.69 -4.89 -4.74
CA VAL A 117 -7.63 -4.16 -5.60
C VAL A 117 -7.33 -4.42 -7.08
N THR A 118 -6.06 -4.45 -7.46
CA THR A 118 -5.67 -4.72 -8.86
C THR A 118 -6.04 -6.16 -9.24
N GLU A 119 -5.80 -7.14 -8.37
CA GLU A 119 -6.19 -8.55 -8.61
C GLU A 119 -7.70 -8.72 -8.72
N ALA A 120 -8.46 -8.10 -7.83
CA ALA A 120 -9.92 -8.16 -7.85
C ALA A 120 -10.49 -7.60 -9.16
N VAL A 121 -9.93 -6.50 -9.66
CA VAL A 121 -10.37 -5.85 -10.90
C VAL A 121 -9.90 -6.61 -12.15
N LEU A 122 -8.72 -7.23 -12.11
CA LEU A 122 -8.15 -7.96 -13.24
C LEU A 122 -8.47 -9.45 -13.24
N HIS A 123 -9.35 -9.91 -12.35
CA HIS A 123 -9.75 -11.32 -12.17
C HIS A 123 -8.55 -12.26 -12.05
N SER A 124 -7.54 -11.85 -11.26
CA SER A 124 -6.33 -12.65 -11.01
C SER A 124 -5.51 -13.04 -12.25
N ASN A 125 -5.70 -12.38 -13.41
CA ASN A 125 -4.88 -12.56 -14.62
C ASN A 125 -3.50 -11.90 -14.52
N ILE A 126 -2.93 -11.95 -13.33
CA ILE A 126 -1.69 -11.30 -12.99
C ILE A 126 -0.65 -12.38 -12.69
N ASN A 127 0.40 -12.43 -13.52
CA ASN A 127 1.57 -13.23 -13.23
C ASN A 127 2.61 -12.37 -12.49
N TYR A 128 2.71 -12.57 -11.18
CA TYR A 128 3.76 -11.93 -10.38
C TYR A 128 5.08 -12.68 -10.55
N LYS A 129 6.00 -12.10 -11.31
CA LYS A 129 7.37 -12.60 -11.37
C LYS A 129 8.16 -12.17 -10.14
N THR A 130 8.46 -13.12 -9.27
CA THR A 130 9.40 -12.96 -8.16
C THR A 130 10.67 -12.23 -8.63
N PRO A 131 11.08 -11.12 -7.99
CA PRO A 131 12.33 -10.45 -8.28
C PRO A 131 13.53 -11.39 -8.20
N LYS A 132 14.52 -11.21 -9.10
CA LYS A 132 15.81 -11.93 -9.01
C LYS A 132 16.53 -11.64 -7.69
N THR A 133 16.20 -10.51 -7.07
CA THR A 133 16.70 -10.07 -5.76
C THR A 133 15.94 -10.67 -4.59
N TYR A 134 14.93 -11.53 -4.83
CA TYR A 134 14.21 -12.21 -3.76
C TYR A 134 15.16 -13.13 -2.98
N LYS A 135 15.09 -13.02 -1.66
CA LYS A 135 15.77 -13.90 -0.70
C LYS A 135 14.73 -14.32 0.32
N ALA A 136 14.77 -15.56 0.81
CA ALA A 136 13.83 -16.03 1.82
C ALA A 136 14.10 -15.37 3.18
N GLU A 137 13.33 -14.34 3.52
CA GLU A 137 13.49 -13.52 4.72
C GLU A 137 12.24 -13.63 5.60
N SER A 138 12.41 -13.43 6.91
CA SER A 138 11.28 -13.27 7.83
C SER A 138 10.69 -11.87 7.74
N PHE A 139 9.47 -11.68 8.25
CA PHE A 139 8.89 -10.34 8.38
C PHE A 139 9.80 -9.40 9.18
N ARG A 140 10.47 -9.90 10.22
CA ARG A 140 11.43 -9.14 11.02
C ARG A 140 12.62 -8.66 10.18
N GLN A 141 13.19 -9.52 9.35
CA GLN A 141 14.30 -9.15 8.45
C GLN A 141 13.87 -8.07 7.46
N LEU A 142 12.67 -8.20 6.89
CA LEU A 142 12.10 -7.22 5.96
C LEU A 142 11.84 -5.86 6.62
N ILE A 143 11.27 -5.85 7.83
CA ILE A 143 11.04 -4.64 8.62
C ILE A 143 12.37 -3.95 8.93
N ASN A 144 13.32 -4.70 9.48
CA ASN A 144 14.59 -4.14 9.96
C ASN A 144 15.45 -3.56 8.85
N THR A 145 15.29 -4.01 7.60
CA THR A 145 15.96 -3.43 6.44
C THR A 145 15.41 -2.03 6.07
N ASN A 146 14.19 -1.70 6.50
CA ASN A 146 13.50 -0.44 6.17
C ASN A 146 13.41 0.54 7.35
N ILE A 147 13.95 0.18 8.52
CA ILE A 147 14.00 1.06 9.70
C ILE A 147 15.45 1.25 10.10
N HIS A 148 15.81 2.46 10.53
CA HIS A 148 17.13 2.72 11.10
C HIS A 148 17.40 1.82 12.31
N TRP A 149 18.49 1.06 12.22
CA TRP A 149 19.05 0.26 13.30
C TRP A 149 19.28 1.11 14.55
N ASN A 150 19.02 0.55 15.74
CA ASN A 150 19.12 1.22 17.05
C ASN A 150 18.18 2.43 17.27
N SER A 151 17.09 2.55 16.52
CA SER A 151 16.03 3.52 16.84
C SER A 151 15.03 2.96 17.86
N TRP A 152 14.42 3.84 18.67
CA TRP A 152 13.31 3.46 19.55
C TRP A 152 12.13 2.83 18.78
N GLY A 153 11.92 3.23 17.53
CA GLY A 153 10.92 2.62 16.65
C GLY A 153 11.27 1.19 16.23
N HIS A 154 12.53 0.92 15.93
CA HIS A 154 13.03 -0.44 15.66
C HIS A 154 12.82 -1.34 16.88
N PHE A 155 13.24 -0.90 18.08
CA PHE A 155 13.02 -1.64 19.32
C PHE A 155 11.52 -1.89 19.58
N GLY A 156 10.70 -0.83 19.52
CA GLY A 156 9.26 -0.91 19.80
C GLY A 156 8.50 -1.87 18.88
N ILE A 157 8.81 -1.88 17.57
CA ILE A 157 8.19 -2.80 16.62
C ILE A 157 8.61 -4.25 16.90
N ASN A 158 9.90 -4.48 17.18
CA ASN A 158 10.41 -5.82 17.46
C ASN A 158 9.78 -6.43 18.73
N VAL A 159 9.51 -5.59 19.75
CA VAL A 159 8.82 -6.00 20.98
C VAL A 159 7.33 -6.19 20.76
N ALA A 160 6.64 -5.22 20.12
CA ALA A 160 5.19 -5.25 19.94
C ALA A 160 4.72 -6.41 19.06
N LEU A 161 5.48 -6.75 18.02
CA LEU A 161 5.13 -7.81 17.09
C LEU A 161 5.67 -9.19 17.51
N GLY A 162 6.58 -9.24 18.50
CA GLY A 162 7.04 -10.47 19.12
C GLY A 162 7.58 -11.50 18.13
N SER A 163 7.48 -12.79 18.44
CA SER A 163 8.01 -13.89 17.60
C SER A 163 7.17 -14.17 16.35
N VAL A 164 5.96 -13.62 16.25
CA VAL A 164 5.07 -13.81 15.08
C VAL A 164 5.73 -13.32 13.79
N ILE A 165 6.64 -12.35 13.88
CA ILE A 165 7.36 -11.81 12.72
C ILE A 165 8.67 -12.56 12.38
N ASP A 166 9.02 -13.62 13.11
CA ASP A 166 10.17 -14.46 12.79
C ASP A 166 9.86 -15.53 11.74
N GLN A 167 8.59 -15.76 11.44
CA GLN A 167 8.18 -16.64 10.35
C GLN A 167 8.67 -16.11 9.00
N LYS A 168 9.03 -17.04 8.10
CA LYS A 168 9.41 -16.70 6.73
C LYS A 168 8.21 -16.16 5.97
N ALA A 169 8.41 -15.04 5.28
CA ALA A 169 7.38 -14.43 4.45
C ALA A 169 7.39 -15.08 3.06
N GLU A 170 6.24 -15.53 2.60
CA GLU A 170 6.04 -15.91 1.20
C GLU A 170 6.31 -14.73 0.24
N PRO A 171 6.70 -14.96 -1.02
CA PRO A 171 6.99 -13.88 -1.98
C PRO A 171 5.86 -12.84 -2.10
N ARG A 172 4.60 -13.30 -2.04
CA ARG A 172 3.41 -12.43 -2.04
C ARG A 172 3.38 -11.48 -0.85
N ASN A 173 3.80 -11.97 0.32
CA ASN A 173 3.70 -11.22 1.56
C ASN A 173 4.64 -10.03 1.55
N TYR A 174 5.74 -10.05 0.80
CA TYR A 174 6.67 -8.92 0.69
C TYR A 174 5.99 -7.64 0.18
N MET A 175 4.86 -7.77 -0.52
CA MET A 175 4.07 -6.64 -1.00
C MET A 175 3.35 -5.86 0.10
N PHE A 176 3.50 -6.25 1.39
CA PHE A 176 3.17 -5.40 2.54
C PHE A 176 4.03 -4.13 2.59
N LEU A 177 5.21 -4.15 1.96
CA LEU A 177 6.09 -2.99 1.84
C LEU A 177 5.78 -2.20 0.55
N PRO A 178 5.62 -0.86 0.61
CA PRO A 178 5.34 -0.02 -0.55
C PRO A 178 6.33 -0.18 -1.71
N ASN A 179 7.65 -0.20 -1.43
CA ASN A 179 8.67 -0.32 -2.47
C ASN A 179 8.64 -1.69 -3.17
N THR A 180 8.37 -2.75 -2.42
CA THR A 180 8.25 -4.10 -2.99
C THR A 180 6.97 -4.23 -3.80
N SER A 181 5.83 -3.76 -3.28
CA SER A 181 4.56 -3.73 -4.01
C SER A 181 4.70 -2.97 -5.34
N PHE A 182 5.34 -1.79 -5.32
CA PHE A 182 5.68 -1.03 -6.52
C PHE A 182 6.48 -1.85 -7.54
N SER A 183 7.56 -2.50 -7.10
CA SER A 183 8.44 -3.30 -7.96
C SER A 183 7.75 -4.51 -8.59
N PHE A 184 6.86 -5.17 -7.85
CA PHE A 184 6.08 -6.30 -8.34
C PHE A 184 5.05 -5.87 -9.40
N LEU A 185 4.35 -4.75 -9.16
CA LEU A 185 3.37 -4.20 -10.11
C LEU A 185 4.04 -3.62 -11.37
N LYS A 186 5.25 -3.05 -11.26
CA LYS A 186 6.02 -2.53 -12.41
C LYS A 186 6.22 -3.58 -13.50
N LYS A 187 6.44 -4.84 -13.12
CA LYS A 187 6.69 -5.94 -14.06
C LYS A 187 5.45 -6.39 -14.82
N GLN A 188 4.24 -6.11 -14.32
CA GLN A 188 3.00 -6.42 -15.05
C GLN A 188 2.82 -5.55 -16.28
N ALA A 189 3.38 -4.34 -16.31
CA ALA A 189 3.34 -3.48 -17.48
C ALA A 189 3.92 -4.17 -18.74
N LEU A 190 4.73 -5.21 -18.56
CA LEU A 190 5.36 -6.00 -19.62
C LEU A 190 4.65 -7.33 -19.94
N GLN A 191 3.62 -7.74 -19.18
CA GLN A 191 3.08 -9.11 -19.25
C GLN A 191 1.55 -9.23 -19.29
N ILE A 192 0.78 -8.14 -19.34
CA ILE A 192 -0.65 -8.27 -19.71
C ILE A 192 -0.68 -8.85 -21.12
N ARG A 193 -1.10 -10.12 -21.21
CA ARG A 193 -0.94 -10.97 -22.38
C ARG A 193 -1.42 -10.25 -23.64
N LYS A 194 -0.57 -10.23 -24.66
CA LYS A 194 -1.00 -10.21 -26.06
C LYS A 194 -1.83 -11.49 -26.29
N THR A 195 -3.08 -11.52 -25.88
CA THR A 195 -4.06 -12.45 -26.45
C THR A 195 -4.65 -11.74 -27.65
N PHE A 196 -3.98 -11.92 -28.79
CA PHE A 196 -4.68 -11.87 -30.06
C PHE A 196 -5.44 -13.19 -30.17
N SER A 197 -6.76 -13.10 -30.25
CA SER A 197 -7.62 -14.10 -30.89
C SER A 197 -8.15 -13.47 -32.15
#